data_AF-A0A831KCE6-F1
#
_entry.id   AF-A0A831KCE6-F1
#
_cell.length_a   1.000
_cell.length_b   1.000
_cell.length_c   1.000
_cell.angle_alpha   90.00
_cell.angle_beta   90.00
_cell.angle_gamma   90.00
#
_symmetry.space_group_name_H-M   'P 1'
#
loop_
_entity.id
_entity.type
_entity.pdbx_description
1 polymer ?
#
loop_
_entity_poly.entity_id
_entity_poly.type
_entity_poly.pdbx_seq_one_letter_code
_entity_poly.pdbx_strand_id
1 'polypeptide(L)'
;RSIHKNISGKEAFLLYQSYGFPIEMIRDVAIETGTDVDIEAFNQELKKHQELSRTASVGKFKSGLADNSEATTKLHTAAHLLNEALREVLNDKEISQRGSNITPERLRFDFNFDRKLTDEEKQKVEKLINEKISESLSVELQEMSTEEAKESGAHGMFDDKYGDKVKVYKIGDFSNEICAGPHVKNISELGIFKIKKEQSSSAGVRRIKAVLE
;
A
#
# COMPACT_ATOMS: atom_id res chain seq x y z
N ARG A 1 41.87 14.57 30.22
CA ARG A 1 41.63 13.76 29.00
C ARG A 1 40.13 13.76 28.76
N SER A 2 39.62 14.58 27.81
CA SER A 2 38.21 14.55 27.44
C SER A 2 37.89 13.21 26.79
N ILE A 3 36.83 12.57 27.25
CA ILE A 3 36.29 11.35 26.65
C ILE A 3 35.58 11.80 25.38
N HIS A 4 36.26 11.73 24.23
CA HIS A 4 35.59 11.93 22.94
C HIS A 4 34.56 10.81 22.77
N LYS A 5 33.28 11.15 22.90
CA LYS A 5 32.19 10.20 22.76
C LYS A 5 31.86 10.09 21.28
N ASN A 6 32.41 9.08 20.61
CA ASN A 6 32.10 8.82 19.20
C ASN A 6 30.66 8.34 19.06
N ILE A 7 30.00 8.78 17.99
CA ILE A 7 28.65 8.35 17.62
C ILE A 7 28.77 7.02 16.89
N SER A 8 28.17 5.96 17.44
CA SER A 8 28.15 4.66 16.78
C SER A 8 27.29 4.69 15.51
N GLY A 9 27.59 3.81 14.56
CA GLY A 9 26.77 3.67 13.35
C GLY A 9 25.30 3.35 13.65
N LYS A 10 25.02 2.67 14.77
CA LYS A 10 23.65 2.39 15.23
C LYS A 10 22.93 3.64 15.74
N GLU A 11 23.62 4.51 16.47
CA GLU A 11 23.06 5.80 16.92
C GLU A 11 22.82 6.74 15.74
N ALA A 12 23.77 6.82 14.80
CA ALA A 12 23.60 7.57 13.56
C ALA A 12 22.43 7.02 12.72
N PHE A 13 22.30 5.69 12.63
CA PHE A 13 21.18 5.05 11.94
C PHE A 13 19.84 5.33 12.62
N LEU A 14 19.79 5.37 13.96
CA LEU A 14 18.58 5.73 14.70
C LEU A 14 18.15 7.17 14.39
N LEU A 15 19.09 8.12 14.32
CA LEU A 15 18.84 9.51 13.95
C LEU A 15 18.28 9.63 12.53
N TYR A 16 18.87 8.89 11.60
CA TYR A 16 18.39 8.78 10.22
C TYR A 16 16.97 8.18 10.15
N GLN A 17 16.74 7.03 10.77
CA GLN A 17 15.49 6.28 10.66
C GLN A 17 14.32 6.94 11.41
N SER A 18 14.57 7.47 12.60
CA SER A 18 13.51 7.96 13.49
C SER A 18 13.20 9.43 13.29
N TYR A 19 14.22 10.23 12.93
CA TYR A 19 14.11 11.68 12.83
C TYR A 19 14.37 12.20 11.42
N GLY A 20 14.78 11.34 10.47
CA GLY A 20 14.95 11.71 9.07
C GLY A 20 16.21 12.54 8.79
N PHE A 21 17.15 12.62 9.73
CA PHE A 21 18.38 13.39 9.54
C PHE A 21 19.32 12.69 8.54
N PRO A 22 19.74 13.34 7.43
CA PRO A 22 20.72 12.80 6.52
C PRO A 22 22.06 12.51 7.22
N ILE A 23 22.79 11.49 6.77
CA ILE A 23 24.08 11.11 7.38
C ILE A 23 25.11 12.22 7.26
N GLU A 24 25.02 13.02 6.20
CA GLU A 24 25.83 14.21 5.95
C GLU A 24 25.63 15.25 7.06
N MET A 25 24.38 15.54 7.41
CA MET A 25 24.04 16.48 8.47
C MET A 25 24.49 15.97 9.85
N ILE A 26 24.33 14.67 10.12
CA ILE A 26 24.79 14.04 11.37
C ILE A 26 26.32 14.16 11.49
N ARG A 27 27.04 13.93 10.38
CA ARG A 27 28.50 14.06 10.31
C ARG A 27 28.96 15.50 10.51
N ASP A 28 28.30 16.47 9.89
CA ASP A 28 28.67 17.88 10.01
C ASP A 28 28.60 18.35 11.47
N VAL A 29 27.51 18.01 12.17
CA VAL A 29 27.34 18.31 13.61
C VAL A 29 28.35 17.55 14.48
N ALA A 30 28.69 16.31 14.12
CA ALA A 30 29.70 15.54 14.84
C ALA A 30 31.07 16.23 14.78
N ILE A 31 31.48 16.69 13.60
CA ILE A 31 32.73 17.43 13.39
C ILE A 31 32.75 18.72 14.23
N GLU A 32 31.65 19.49 14.23
CA GLU A 32 31.53 20.73 15.00
C GLU A 32 31.66 20.51 16.52
N THR A 33 31.17 19.37 17.02
CA THR A 33 31.20 19.01 18.44
C THR A 33 32.47 18.24 18.85
N GLY A 34 33.40 18.03 17.92
CA GLY A 34 34.63 17.27 18.18
C GLY A 34 34.39 15.79 18.41
N THR A 35 33.34 15.23 17.82
CA THR A 35 33.01 13.80 17.81
C THR A 35 33.13 13.23 16.40
N ASP A 36 33.28 11.91 16.29
CA ASP A 36 33.33 11.22 15.01
C ASP A 36 32.15 10.25 14.86
N VAL A 37 31.79 9.93 13.62
CA VAL A 37 30.69 9.02 13.29
C VAL A 37 31.27 7.79 12.60
N ASP A 38 30.91 6.60 13.09
CA ASP A 38 31.23 5.36 12.41
C ASP A 38 30.34 5.15 11.17
N ILE A 39 30.78 5.71 10.03
CA ILE A 39 30.08 5.68 8.75
C ILE A 39 29.98 4.24 8.21
N GLU A 40 30.97 3.39 8.46
CA GLU A 40 30.97 2.02 7.98
C GLU A 40 29.88 1.22 8.70
N ALA A 41 29.80 1.31 10.03
CA ALA A 41 28.73 0.70 10.81
C ALA A 41 27.35 1.28 10.45
N PHE A 42 27.24 2.58 10.17
CA PHE A 42 25.99 3.18 9.67
C PHE A 42 25.54 2.52 8.36
N ASN A 43 26.45 2.38 7.39
CA ASN A 43 26.15 1.76 6.10
C ASN A 43 25.76 0.29 6.25
N GLN A 44 26.36 -0.43 7.20
CA GLN A 44 25.97 -1.81 7.52
C GLN A 44 24.54 -1.87 8.08
N GLU A 45 24.16 -1.00 9.02
CA GLU A 45 22.80 -0.92 9.55
C GLU A 45 21.78 -0.51 8.47
N LEU A 46 22.14 0.46 7.62
CA LEU A 46 21.32 0.86 6.48
C LEU A 46 21.09 -0.32 5.52
N LYS A 47 22.14 -1.09 5.21
CA LYS A 47 22.05 -2.28 4.35
C LYS A 47 21.18 -3.36 4.98
N LYS A 48 21.34 -3.65 6.28
CA LYS A 48 20.47 -4.59 7.01
C LYS A 48 19.01 -4.16 6.95
N HIS A 49 18.73 -2.87 7.15
CA HIS A 49 17.37 -2.34 7.06
C HIS A 49 16.79 -2.44 5.63
N GLN A 50 17.59 -2.15 4.60
CA GLN A 50 17.19 -2.35 3.21
C GLN A 50 16.93 -3.82 2.89
N GLU A 51 17.76 -4.74 3.40
CA GLU A 51 17.61 -6.19 3.23
C GLU A 51 16.38 -6.72 3.96
N LEU A 52 16.09 -6.26 5.18
CA LEU A 52 14.84 -6.56 5.91
C LEU A 52 13.61 -6.07 5.14
N SER A 53 13.67 -4.86 4.58
CA SER A 53 12.59 -4.33 3.72
C SER A 53 12.45 -5.14 2.42
N ARG A 54 13.55 -5.65 1.84
CA ARG A 54 13.52 -6.52 0.64
C ARG A 54 13.01 -7.91 0.96
N THR A 55 13.46 -8.54 2.04
CA THR A 55 13.03 -9.90 2.43
C THR A 55 11.57 -9.93 2.89
N ALA A 56 11.07 -8.87 3.53
CA ALA A 56 9.64 -8.66 3.74
C ALA A 56 8.83 -8.56 2.41
N SER A 57 9.51 -8.36 1.28
CA SER A 57 8.92 -8.33 -0.07
C SER A 57 9.07 -9.66 -0.81
N VAL A 58 9.99 -10.54 -0.39
CA VAL A 58 10.29 -11.83 -1.04
C VAL A 58 9.27 -12.93 -0.67
N GLY A 59 8.51 -12.75 0.41
CA GLY A 59 7.35 -13.61 0.75
C GLY A 59 6.00 -13.10 0.25
N LYS A 60 5.95 -12.00 -0.50
CA LYS A 60 4.67 -11.44 -1.00
C LYS A 60 4.22 -12.22 -2.23
N PHE A 61 3.03 -12.79 -2.16
CA PHE A 61 2.32 -13.21 -3.37
C PHE A 61 2.10 -11.99 -4.28
N LYS A 62 1.89 -12.23 -5.58
CA LYS A 62 1.47 -11.19 -6.53
C LYS A 62 0.30 -10.40 -5.94
N SER A 63 0.27 -9.08 -6.16
CA SER A 63 -0.74 -8.15 -5.62
C SER A 63 -0.66 -7.80 -4.12
N GLY A 64 0.43 -8.12 -3.41
CA GLY A 64 0.67 -7.61 -2.04
C GLY A 64 0.01 -8.43 -0.93
N LEU A 65 -0.35 -9.68 -1.23
CA LEU A 65 -0.96 -10.62 -0.29
C LEU A 65 0.11 -11.32 0.56
N ALA A 66 -0.18 -11.49 1.85
CA ALA A 66 0.65 -12.25 2.77
C ALA A 66 0.42 -13.76 2.67
N ASP A 67 -0.79 -14.19 2.29
CA ASP A 67 -1.17 -15.58 2.07
C ASP A 67 -2.34 -15.70 1.07
N ASN A 68 -2.89 -16.92 0.91
CA ASN A 68 -4.04 -17.24 0.06
C ASN A 68 -5.26 -17.73 0.87
N SER A 69 -5.37 -17.34 2.15
CA SER A 69 -6.53 -17.69 2.98
C SER A 69 -7.81 -17.03 2.47
N GLU A 70 -8.96 -17.54 2.90
CA GLU A 70 -10.26 -16.93 2.61
C GLU A 70 -10.32 -15.47 3.13
N ALA A 71 -9.80 -15.22 4.33
CA ALA A 71 -9.78 -13.88 4.93
C ALA A 71 -8.93 -12.89 4.10
N THR A 72 -7.74 -13.30 3.65
CA THR A 72 -6.90 -12.48 2.77
C THR A 72 -7.57 -12.27 1.41
N THR A 73 -8.26 -13.28 0.88
CA THR A 73 -9.01 -13.19 -0.39
C THR A 73 -10.16 -12.18 -0.30
N LYS A 74 -10.89 -12.17 0.82
CA LYS A 74 -11.92 -11.17 1.12
C LYS A 74 -11.33 -9.77 1.19
N LEU A 75 -10.28 -9.58 1.98
CA LEU A 75 -9.62 -8.27 2.11
C LEU A 75 -8.96 -7.79 0.80
N HIS A 76 -8.54 -8.71 -0.05
CA HIS A 76 -8.07 -8.39 -1.39
C HIS A 76 -9.19 -7.81 -2.24
N THR A 77 -10.35 -8.46 -2.30
CA THR A 77 -11.51 -7.91 -3.01
C THR A 77 -11.96 -6.58 -2.42
N ALA A 78 -11.92 -6.42 -1.10
CA ALA A 78 -12.19 -5.14 -0.44
C ALA A 78 -11.20 -4.02 -0.83
N ALA A 79 -9.95 -4.36 -1.17
CA ALA A 79 -8.98 -3.38 -1.66
C ALA A 79 -9.38 -2.79 -3.03
N HIS A 80 -9.96 -3.60 -3.92
CA HIS A 80 -10.50 -3.13 -5.20
C HIS A 80 -11.69 -2.19 -4.99
N LEU A 81 -12.63 -2.58 -4.12
CA LEU A 81 -13.76 -1.71 -3.76
C LEU A 81 -13.29 -0.38 -3.15
N LEU A 82 -12.26 -0.42 -2.30
CA LEU A 82 -11.69 0.78 -1.70
C LEU A 82 -11.03 1.70 -2.74
N ASN A 83 -10.29 1.13 -3.69
CA ASN A 83 -9.64 1.92 -4.75
C ASN A 83 -10.68 2.68 -5.58
N GLU A 84 -11.74 2.00 -6.00
CA GLU A 84 -12.80 2.62 -6.79
C GLU A 84 -13.64 3.62 -5.98
N ALA A 85 -14.01 3.27 -4.74
CA ALA A 85 -14.73 4.18 -3.85
C ALA A 85 -13.95 5.48 -3.58
N LEU A 86 -12.61 5.41 -3.50
CA LEU A 86 -11.77 6.60 -3.38
C LEU A 86 -11.86 7.49 -4.63
N ARG A 87 -11.84 6.91 -5.83
CA ARG A 87 -11.99 7.67 -7.09
C ARG A 87 -13.33 8.38 -7.16
N GLU A 88 -14.41 7.68 -6.85
CA GLU A 88 -15.76 8.24 -6.88
C GLU A 88 -15.94 9.35 -5.83
N VAL A 89 -15.58 9.09 -4.57
CA VAL A 89 -15.83 10.04 -3.47
C VAL A 89 -14.95 11.28 -3.58
N LEU A 90 -13.70 11.13 -4.03
CA LEU A 90 -12.78 12.26 -4.22
C LEU A 90 -12.99 12.93 -5.58
N ASN A 91 -13.82 12.36 -6.45
CA ASN A 91 -14.05 12.80 -7.83
C ASN A 91 -12.72 12.98 -8.59
N ASP A 92 -11.83 12.00 -8.45
CA ASP A 92 -10.48 12.02 -9.02
C ASP A 92 -10.13 10.64 -9.57
N LYS A 93 -10.08 10.54 -10.90
CA LYS A 93 -9.76 9.30 -11.62
C LYS A 93 -8.26 8.96 -11.61
N GLU A 94 -7.41 9.92 -11.25
CA GLU A 94 -5.96 9.73 -11.16
C GLU A 94 -5.55 9.06 -9.84
N ILE A 95 -6.49 8.85 -8.92
CA ILE A 95 -6.27 8.03 -7.72
C ILE A 95 -5.89 6.62 -8.17
N SER A 96 -4.72 6.21 -7.70
CA SER A 96 -4.05 4.97 -8.05
C SER A 96 -3.32 4.41 -6.84
N GLN A 97 -3.31 3.07 -6.75
CA GLN A 97 -2.57 2.37 -5.72
C GLN A 97 -1.06 2.62 -5.85
N ARG A 98 -0.43 3.05 -4.75
CA ARG A 98 1.02 3.20 -4.61
C ARG A 98 1.66 2.10 -3.76
N GLY A 99 0.85 1.34 -3.03
CA GLY A 99 1.31 0.20 -2.27
C GLY A 99 0.16 -0.53 -1.59
N SER A 100 0.31 -1.83 -1.39
CA SER A 100 -0.65 -2.62 -0.63
C SER A 100 0.06 -3.67 0.23
N ASN A 101 -0.55 -3.99 1.37
CA ASN A 101 -0.19 -5.14 2.18
C ASN A 101 -1.44 -5.70 2.84
N ILE A 102 -1.78 -6.93 2.48
CA ILE A 102 -3.00 -7.60 2.91
C ILE A 102 -2.63 -8.83 3.72
N THR A 103 -3.17 -8.93 4.93
CA THR A 103 -3.05 -10.10 5.81
C THR A 103 -4.47 -10.56 6.19
N PRO A 104 -4.65 -11.75 6.79
CA PRO A 104 -5.97 -12.21 7.24
C PRO A 104 -6.69 -11.23 8.16
N GLU A 105 -5.93 -10.42 8.92
CA GLU A 105 -6.47 -9.53 9.94
C GLU A 105 -6.68 -8.09 9.45
N ARG A 106 -6.02 -7.67 8.35
CA ARG A 106 -6.06 -6.27 7.92
C ARG A 106 -5.67 -6.03 6.45
N LEU A 107 -6.25 -4.98 5.90
CA LEU A 107 -5.84 -4.33 4.66
C LEU A 107 -5.05 -3.06 4.99
N ARG A 108 -3.88 -2.90 4.37
CA ARG A 108 -3.15 -1.63 4.28
C ARG A 108 -3.11 -1.19 2.82
N PHE A 109 -3.72 -0.05 2.51
CA PHE A 109 -3.83 0.48 1.17
C PHE A 109 -3.21 1.88 1.08
N ASP A 110 -2.24 2.05 0.20
CA ASP A 110 -1.54 3.31 -0.04
C ASP A 110 -1.93 3.85 -1.42
N PHE A 111 -2.26 5.14 -1.51
CA PHE A 111 -2.73 5.80 -2.73
C PHE A 111 -2.15 7.21 -2.88
N ASN A 112 -2.03 7.70 -4.11
CA ASN A 112 -1.58 9.07 -4.36
C ASN A 112 -2.66 10.08 -3.99
N PHE A 113 -2.39 10.86 -2.95
CA PHE A 113 -3.26 11.97 -2.56
C PHE A 113 -2.48 12.94 -1.66
N ASP A 114 -2.56 14.24 -1.96
CA ASP A 114 -1.64 15.22 -1.36
C ASP A 114 -2.07 15.70 0.02
N ARG A 115 -3.35 15.52 0.38
CA ARG A 115 -3.91 15.98 1.65
C ARG A 115 -4.51 14.83 2.46
N LYS A 116 -4.78 15.12 3.74
CA LYS A 116 -5.54 14.22 4.60
C LYS A 116 -7.00 14.13 4.11
N LEU A 117 -7.57 12.92 4.17
CA LEU A 117 -9.01 12.74 4.00
C LEU A 117 -9.77 13.38 5.16
N THR A 118 -10.80 14.13 4.84
CA THR A 118 -11.76 14.62 5.82
C THR A 118 -12.53 13.46 6.45
N ASP A 119 -13.11 13.68 7.63
CA ASP A 119 -13.92 12.65 8.28
C ASP A 119 -15.16 12.29 7.45
N GLU A 120 -15.75 13.28 6.76
CA GLU A 120 -16.87 13.10 5.84
C GLU A 120 -16.49 12.27 4.62
N GLU A 121 -15.33 12.51 3.99
CA GLU A 121 -14.84 11.70 2.88
C GLU A 121 -14.63 10.24 3.30
N LYS A 122 -14.01 10.00 4.47
CA LYS A 122 -13.84 8.64 4.99
C LYS A 122 -15.18 7.94 5.22
N GLN A 123 -16.15 8.65 5.80
CA GLN A 123 -17.49 8.10 6.02
C GLN A 123 -18.20 7.80 4.70
N LYS A 124 -18.08 8.67 3.68
CA LYS A 124 -18.63 8.43 2.35
C LYS A 124 -17.99 7.21 1.68
N VAL A 125 -16.67 7.07 1.75
CA VAL A 125 -15.96 5.89 1.21
C VAL A 125 -16.45 4.61 1.90
N GLU A 126 -16.46 4.59 3.24
CA GLU A 126 -16.92 3.42 3.99
C GLU A 126 -18.39 3.08 3.70
N LYS A 127 -19.25 4.09 3.63
CA LYS A 127 -20.67 3.93 3.30
C LYS A 127 -20.85 3.37 1.90
N LEU A 128 -20.20 3.94 0.89
CA LEU A 128 -20.29 3.49 -0.49
C LEU A 128 -19.87 2.02 -0.65
N ILE A 129 -18.75 1.62 -0.04
CA ILE A 129 -18.28 0.23 -0.09
C ILE A 129 -19.33 -0.71 0.52
N ASN A 130 -19.86 -0.36 1.70
CA ASN A 130 -20.86 -1.20 2.38
C ASN A 130 -22.20 -1.24 1.64
N GLU A 131 -22.61 -0.15 0.99
CA GLU A 131 -23.77 -0.12 0.09
C GLU A 131 -23.56 -1.10 -1.07
N LYS A 132 -22.40 -1.07 -1.72
CA LYS A 132 -22.07 -2.01 -2.80
C LYS A 132 -22.02 -3.46 -2.32
N ILE A 133 -21.45 -3.72 -1.15
CA ILE A 133 -21.48 -5.06 -0.54
C ILE A 133 -22.93 -5.54 -0.37
N SER A 134 -23.83 -4.66 0.09
CA SER A 134 -25.24 -5.01 0.29
C SER A 134 -25.99 -5.31 -1.02
N GLU A 135 -25.57 -4.70 -2.13
CA GLU A 135 -26.08 -5.01 -3.48
C GLU A 135 -25.69 -6.44 -3.95
N SER A 136 -24.77 -7.12 -3.24
CA SER A 136 -24.40 -8.53 -3.50
C SER A 136 -23.93 -8.78 -4.93
N LEU A 137 -23.10 -7.87 -5.47
CA LEU A 137 -22.59 -7.95 -6.84
C LEU A 137 -21.69 -9.18 -7.06
N SER A 138 -21.80 -9.81 -8.23
CA SER A 138 -20.90 -10.89 -8.66
C SER A 138 -19.52 -10.36 -8.99
N VAL A 139 -18.50 -11.18 -8.72
CA VAL A 139 -17.13 -10.96 -9.15
C VAL A 139 -16.84 -11.90 -10.31
N GLU A 140 -16.60 -11.33 -11.49
CA GLU A 140 -16.38 -12.05 -12.73
C GLU A 140 -14.91 -11.95 -13.16
N LEU A 141 -14.30 -13.09 -13.47
CA LEU A 141 -12.96 -13.16 -14.05
C LEU A 141 -13.06 -13.27 -15.56
N GLN A 142 -12.40 -12.36 -16.26
CA GLN A 142 -12.24 -12.39 -17.70
C GLN A 142 -10.74 -12.46 -18.04
N GLU A 143 -10.38 -13.38 -18.93
CA GLU A 143 -9.06 -13.43 -19.53
C GLU A 143 -9.15 -12.84 -20.94
N MET A 144 -8.43 -11.75 -21.17
CA MET A 144 -8.45 -11.02 -22.44
C MET A 144 -7.07 -10.47 -22.75
N SER A 145 -6.89 -9.94 -23.96
CA SER A 145 -5.64 -9.26 -24.31
C SER A 145 -5.46 -7.95 -23.57
N THR A 146 -4.21 -7.49 -23.49
CA THR A 146 -3.88 -6.19 -22.90
C THR A 146 -4.60 -5.03 -23.60
N GLU A 147 -4.82 -5.13 -24.91
CA GLU A 147 -5.56 -4.15 -25.72
C GLU A 147 -7.06 -4.16 -25.38
N GLU A 148 -7.70 -5.33 -25.40
CA GLU A 148 -9.12 -5.48 -25.01
C GLU A 148 -9.37 -4.99 -23.57
N ALA A 149 -8.43 -5.25 -22.65
CA ALA A 149 -8.55 -4.78 -21.27
C ALA A 149 -8.54 -3.25 -21.19
N LYS A 150 -7.70 -2.56 -21.97
CA LYS A 150 -7.70 -1.09 -22.06
C LYS A 150 -9.02 -0.57 -22.63
N GLU A 151 -9.52 -1.21 -23.69
CA GLU A 151 -10.80 -0.82 -24.32
C GLU A 151 -12.00 -1.04 -23.41
N SER A 152 -11.96 -2.08 -22.57
CA SER A 152 -13.00 -2.35 -21.55
C SER A 152 -13.03 -1.33 -20.39
N GLY A 153 -12.06 -0.41 -20.36
CA GLY A 153 -11.90 0.56 -19.27
C GLY A 153 -11.32 -0.06 -18.00
N ALA A 154 -10.61 -1.20 -18.09
CA ALA A 154 -10.01 -1.82 -16.93
C ALA A 154 -8.90 -0.93 -16.34
N HIS A 155 -8.96 -0.68 -15.04
CA HIS A 155 -7.93 0.07 -14.32
C HIS A 155 -6.82 -0.87 -13.85
N GLY A 156 -5.57 -0.39 -13.95
CA GLY A 156 -4.40 -1.14 -13.52
C GLY A 156 -3.11 -0.59 -14.12
N MET A 157 -1.96 -1.04 -13.62
CA MET A 157 -0.68 -0.77 -14.27
C MET A 157 -0.54 -1.72 -15.46
N PHE A 158 -0.66 -1.19 -16.67
CA PHE A 158 -0.32 -1.90 -17.90
C PHE A 158 1.19 -1.85 -18.11
N ASP A 159 1.96 -2.47 -17.21
CA ASP A 159 3.41 -2.57 -17.35
C ASP A 159 3.76 -3.58 -18.47
N ASP A 160 4.92 -3.40 -19.11
CA ASP A 160 5.49 -4.33 -20.11
C ASP A 160 5.73 -5.77 -19.57
N LYS A 161 5.44 -6.01 -18.28
CA LYS A 161 5.49 -7.32 -17.62
C LYS A 161 4.23 -8.17 -17.83
N TYR A 162 3.14 -7.57 -18.28
CA TYR A 162 1.96 -8.31 -18.68
C TYR A 162 2.20 -8.85 -20.09
N GLY A 163 2.17 -10.17 -20.26
CA GLY A 163 2.24 -10.80 -21.58
C GLY A 163 0.99 -10.47 -22.42
N ASP A 164 0.79 -11.19 -23.52
CA ASP A 164 -0.31 -10.93 -24.46
C ASP A 164 -1.72 -11.05 -23.84
N LYS A 165 -1.85 -11.70 -22.68
CA LYS A 165 -3.12 -11.89 -21.96
C LYS A 165 -3.03 -11.47 -20.50
N VAL A 166 -4.09 -10.80 -20.04
CA VAL A 166 -4.27 -10.33 -18.66
C VAL A 166 -5.56 -10.88 -18.05
N LYS A 167 -5.58 -10.94 -16.72
CA LYS A 167 -6.75 -11.29 -15.92
C LYS A 167 -7.41 -10.00 -15.43
N VAL A 168 -8.66 -9.81 -15.82
CA VAL A 168 -9.49 -8.68 -15.44
C VAL A 168 -10.59 -9.19 -14.51
N TYR A 169 -10.74 -8.55 -13.36
CA TYR A 169 -11.81 -8.81 -12.41
C TYR A 169 -12.82 -7.67 -12.47
N LYS A 170 -14.06 -8.02 -12.84
CA LYS A 170 -15.20 -7.11 -12.90
C LYS A 170 -16.13 -7.37 -11.70
N ILE A 171 -16.49 -6.32 -10.97
CA ILE A 171 -17.40 -6.37 -9.82
C ILE A 171 -18.63 -5.53 -10.15
N GLY A 172 -19.67 -6.20 -10.67
CA GLY A 172 -20.82 -5.51 -11.28
C GLY A 172 -20.36 -4.40 -12.23
N ASP A 173 -21.06 -3.28 -12.26
CA ASP A 173 -20.62 -2.08 -13.01
C ASP A 173 -19.84 -1.09 -12.13
N PHE A 174 -19.40 -1.52 -10.95
CA PHE A 174 -18.70 -0.66 -10.00
C PHE A 174 -17.19 -0.65 -10.27
N SER A 175 -16.56 -1.82 -10.30
CA SER A 175 -15.09 -1.93 -10.44
C SER A 175 -14.72 -2.83 -11.61
N ASN A 176 -13.71 -2.43 -12.38
CA ASN A 176 -13.13 -3.24 -13.46
C ASN A 176 -11.60 -3.10 -13.39
N GLU A 177 -10.90 -4.10 -12.86
CA GLU A 177 -9.46 -3.97 -12.58
C GLU A 177 -8.63 -5.20 -12.99
N ILE A 178 -7.42 -4.95 -13.48
CA ILE A 178 -6.46 -6.01 -13.79
C ILE A 178 -5.83 -6.52 -12.50
N CYS A 179 -5.98 -7.81 -12.22
CA CYS A 179 -5.39 -8.43 -11.04
C CYS A 179 -5.03 -9.90 -11.26
N ALA A 180 -3.99 -10.36 -10.56
CA ALA A 180 -3.53 -11.74 -10.61
C ALA A 180 -3.72 -12.50 -9.29
N GLY A 181 -4.32 -11.86 -8.28
CA GLY A 181 -4.59 -12.48 -6.97
C GLY A 181 -5.95 -13.19 -6.92
N PRO A 182 -6.22 -13.99 -5.88
CA PRO A 182 -7.53 -14.61 -5.63
C PRO A 182 -8.58 -13.58 -5.24
N HIS A 183 -9.84 -13.83 -5.59
CA HIS A 183 -10.99 -13.01 -5.20
C HIS A 183 -12.15 -13.88 -4.71
N VAL A 184 -13.08 -13.27 -3.96
CA VAL A 184 -14.37 -13.90 -3.65
C VAL A 184 -15.21 -14.00 -4.92
N LYS A 185 -16.25 -14.84 -4.90
CA LYS A 185 -17.17 -14.96 -6.05
C LYS A 185 -18.26 -13.90 -5.99
N ASN A 186 -18.62 -13.46 -4.79
CA ASN A 186 -19.63 -12.43 -4.57
C ASN A 186 -19.20 -11.50 -3.44
N ILE A 187 -19.42 -10.20 -3.59
CA ILE A 187 -18.99 -9.22 -2.57
C ILE A 187 -19.84 -9.25 -1.30
N SER A 188 -21.01 -9.91 -1.30
CA SER A 188 -21.77 -10.18 -0.07
C SER A 188 -21.00 -11.05 0.94
N GLU A 189 -19.98 -11.78 0.48
CA GLU A 189 -19.10 -12.60 1.34
C GLU A 189 -18.18 -11.76 2.23
N LEU A 190 -18.07 -10.45 1.97
CA LEU A 190 -17.11 -9.55 2.64
C LEU A 190 -17.53 -9.11 4.04
N GLY A 191 -18.81 -9.18 4.40
CA GLY A 191 -19.29 -8.62 5.68
C GLY A 191 -19.26 -7.09 5.67
N ILE A 192 -18.87 -6.46 6.78
CA ILE A 192 -18.85 -5.00 6.91
C ILE A 192 -17.43 -4.46 6.74
N PHE A 193 -17.23 -3.59 5.77
CA PHE A 193 -15.97 -2.90 5.58
C PHE A 193 -15.82 -1.72 6.55
N LYS A 194 -14.64 -1.59 7.16
CA LYS A 194 -14.38 -0.52 8.12
C LYS A 194 -12.97 0.06 8.04
N ILE A 195 -12.89 1.37 7.94
CA ILE A 195 -11.63 2.13 8.01
C ILE A 195 -11.23 2.30 9.47
N LYS A 196 -10.11 1.70 9.87
CA LYS A 196 -9.57 1.82 11.24
C LYS A 196 -8.67 3.04 11.40
N LYS A 197 -7.89 3.38 10.37
CA LYS A 197 -6.95 4.50 10.44
C LYS A 197 -6.63 5.04 9.06
N GLU A 198 -6.41 6.34 9.00
CA GLU A 198 -5.83 7.06 7.86
C GLU A 198 -4.60 7.84 8.35
N GLN A 199 -3.50 7.84 7.58
CA GLN A 199 -2.27 8.55 7.90
C GLN A 199 -1.42 8.85 6.66
N SER A 200 -0.49 9.80 6.77
CA SER A 200 0.52 10.03 5.72
C SER A 200 1.45 8.83 5.61
N SER A 201 1.80 8.42 4.40
CA SER A 201 2.83 7.40 4.14
C SER A 201 4.16 8.04 3.73
N SER A 202 4.10 8.96 2.77
CA SER A 202 5.21 9.79 2.28
C SER A 202 4.63 11.06 1.67
N ALA A 203 5.47 11.95 1.12
CA ALA A 203 4.98 13.09 0.33
C ALA A 203 4.07 12.59 -0.80
N GLY A 204 2.89 13.21 -0.95
CA GLY A 204 1.89 12.88 -1.97
C GLY A 204 1.22 11.50 -1.84
N VAL A 205 1.43 10.78 -0.74
CA VAL A 205 0.88 9.42 -0.55
C VAL A 205 0.20 9.29 0.81
N ARG A 206 -1.06 8.87 0.80
CA ARG A 206 -1.86 8.54 1.99
C ARG A 206 -1.99 7.05 2.16
N ARG A 207 -2.22 6.61 3.39
CA ARG A 207 -2.38 5.21 3.78
C ARG A 207 -3.66 5.02 4.59
N ILE A 208 -4.51 4.12 4.12
CA ILE A 208 -5.66 3.59 4.86
C ILE A 208 -5.31 2.22 5.43
N LYS A 209 -5.73 1.99 6.67
CA LYS A 209 -5.81 0.66 7.28
C LYS A 209 -7.28 0.33 7.50
N ALA A 210 -7.71 -0.82 7.01
CA ALA A 210 -9.09 -1.27 7.09
C ALA A 210 -9.17 -2.77 7.47
N VAL A 211 -10.36 -3.19 7.88
CA VAL A 211 -10.70 -4.57 8.21
C VAL A 211 -12.10 -4.91 7.67
N LEU A 212 -12.45 -6.19 7.72
CA LEU A 212 -13.80 -6.68 7.52
C LEU A 212 -14.35 -7.20 8.86
N GLU A 213 -15.59 -6.83 9.21
CA GLU A 213 -16.32 -7.22 10.44
C GLU A 213 -17.53 -8.11 10.11
#